data_AF-A0A4Q1VDF0-F1
#
_entry.id   AF-A0A4Q1VDF0-F1
#
_cell.length_a   1.000
_cell.length_b   1.000
_cell.length_c   1.000
_cell.angle_alpha   90.00
_cell.angle_beta   90.00
_cell.angle_gamma   90.00
#
_symmetry.space_group_name_H-M   'P 1'
#
loop_
_entity.id
_entity.type
_entity.pdbx_description
1 polymer ?
#
loop_
_entity_poly.entity_id
_entity_poly.type
_entity_poly.pdbx_seq_one_letter_code
_entity_poly.pdbx_strand_id
1 'polypeptide(L)'
;MTSAAIGSYWPWNDRQGRFSALRAGCFALVLVPALILAWQAWSHQLGSKPWTQAVHDTGTWALRILVITLAVTPLRRILDWNKLIGIRRMLGLSVLAYALGHLTLYCIDLAFDWGLILSEIVKRFYLVVGITALIGLVVLGITSTDGMIRRLGSGRWQRLHNLVYLIACLGLFHFALQSKIDVTQPVLLSGLFALLIAYRGLNRFKVPLSFTSLALTGLGVGLATALAETAWYAFATGASAWLIFQANADIVVYQDWTALRPGHWVALVGLGLAVVHLFRKPAPKPERRQRRPAMASEAAGG
;
A
#
# COMPACT_ATOMS: atom_id res chain seq x y z
N MET A 1 45.49 -0.15 -8.66
CA MET A 1 44.19 -0.82 -8.84
C MET A 1 43.42 -0.71 -7.54
N THR A 2 42.52 0.28 -7.46
CA THR A 2 41.69 0.54 -6.28
C THR A 2 40.66 -0.57 -6.13
N SER A 3 40.66 -1.23 -4.97
CA SER A 3 39.61 -2.18 -4.59
C SER A 3 38.26 -1.47 -4.68
N ALA A 4 37.52 -1.72 -5.74
CA ALA A 4 36.11 -1.37 -5.82
C ALA A 4 35.43 -2.18 -4.73
N ALA A 5 35.16 -1.52 -3.59
CA ALA A 5 34.40 -2.10 -2.50
C ALA A 5 33.16 -2.75 -3.12
N ILE A 6 33.06 -4.07 -2.98
CA ILE A 6 31.84 -4.83 -3.29
C ILE A 6 30.82 -4.31 -2.28
N GLY A 7 30.18 -3.19 -2.63
CA GLY A 7 29.13 -2.56 -1.83
C GLY A 7 28.06 -3.61 -1.66
N SER A 8 27.95 -4.15 -0.46
CA SER A 8 27.16 -5.34 -0.23
C SER A 8 25.68 -5.01 -0.46
N TYR A 9 25.13 -5.57 -1.54
CA TYR A 9 23.77 -5.32 -2.04
C TYR A 9 22.67 -5.97 -1.17
N TRP A 10 22.91 -6.06 0.14
CA TRP A 10 21.97 -6.68 1.04
C TRP A 10 20.72 -5.81 1.22
N PRO A 11 19.53 -6.41 1.33
CA PRO A 11 18.26 -5.68 1.51
C PRO A 11 18.26 -4.72 2.70
N TRP A 12 19.02 -5.05 3.75
CA TRP A 12 19.14 -4.29 4.99
C TRP A 12 20.16 -3.15 4.98
N ASN A 13 20.99 -3.00 3.94
CA ASN A 13 22.00 -1.92 3.88
C ASN A 13 21.45 -0.65 3.23
N ASP A 14 21.86 0.53 3.66
CA ASP A 14 21.55 1.82 3.02
C ASP A 14 22.34 2.00 1.70
N ARG A 15 22.12 3.12 1.00
CA ARG A 15 22.84 3.41 -0.25
C ARG A 15 24.36 3.60 -0.06
N GLN A 16 24.81 3.79 1.17
CA GLN A 16 26.22 3.94 1.53
C GLN A 16 26.82 2.60 2.02
N GLY A 17 26.05 1.50 1.94
CA GLY A 17 26.49 0.18 2.39
C GLY A 17 26.41 -0.04 3.91
N ARG A 18 25.84 0.90 4.67
CA ARG A 18 25.72 0.79 6.13
C ARG A 18 24.44 0.07 6.53
N PHE A 19 24.46 -0.68 7.61
CA PHE A 19 23.26 -1.35 8.11
C PHE A 19 22.13 -0.36 8.45
N SER A 20 20.92 -0.67 8.02
CA SER A 20 19.71 0.10 8.29
C SER A 20 18.66 -0.77 8.96
N ALA A 21 18.47 -0.56 10.28
CA ALA A 21 17.46 -1.28 11.07
C ALA A 21 16.05 -1.16 10.47
N LEU A 22 15.70 0.00 9.89
CA LEU A 22 14.41 0.22 9.23
C LEU A 22 14.24 -0.72 8.01
N ARG A 23 15.29 -0.88 7.19
CA ARG A 23 15.24 -1.76 6.02
C ARG A 23 15.24 -3.22 6.45
N ALA A 24 16.05 -3.59 7.44
CA ALA A 24 16.08 -4.94 8.00
C ALA A 24 14.73 -5.35 8.59
N GLY A 25 14.15 -4.50 9.43
CA GLY A 25 12.83 -4.71 10.02
C GLY A 25 11.73 -4.77 8.95
N CYS A 26 11.75 -3.87 7.97
CA CYS A 26 10.82 -3.94 6.84
C CYS A 26 10.94 -5.26 6.08
N PHE A 27 12.16 -5.76 5.87
CA PHE A 27 12.41 -7.00 5.13
C PHE A 27 11.89 -8.21 5.90
N ALA A 28 12.20 -8.29 7.19
CA ALA A 28 11.66 -9.31 8.08
C ALA A 28 10.13 -9.31 8.07
N LEU A 29 9.49 -8.14 8.26
CA LEU A 29 8.03 -8.02 8.32
C LEU A 29 7.34 -8.45 7.03
N VAL A 30 7.94 -8.18 5.87
CA VAL A 30 7.39 -8.61 4.58
C VAL A 30 7.53 -10.13 4.38
N LEU A 31 8.49 -10.78 5.02
CA LEU A 31 8.63 -12.24 4.95
C LEU A 31 7.68 -12.99 5.89
N VAL A 32 7.25 -12.35 6.98
CA VAL A 32 6.37 -12.97 8.00
C VAL A 32 5.15 -13.67 7.37
N PRO A 33 4.37 -13.07 6.46
CA PRO A 33 3.22 -13.75 5.88
C PRO A 33 3.56 -15.00 5.07
N ALA A 34 4.64 -14.96 4.29
CA ALA A 34 5.12 -16.11 3.55
C ALA A 34 5.57 -17.24 4.49
N LEU A 35 6.21 -16.89 5.61
CA LEU A 35 6.61 -17.86 6.63
C LEU A 35 5.40 -18.48 7.35
N ILE A 36 4.37 -17.68 7.67
CA ILE A 36 3.12 -18.16 8.24
C ILE A 36 2.42 -19.11 7.26
N LEU A 37 2.34 -18.75 5.98
CA LEU A 37 1.75 -19.61 4.95
C LEU A 37 2.52 -20.93 4.80
N ALA A 38 3.86 -20.87 4.80
CA ALA A 38 4.70 -22.07 4.74
C ALA A 38 4.51 -22.97 5.97
N TRP A 39 4.39 -22.38 7.16
CA TRP A 39 4.08 -23.11 8.39
C TRP A 39 2.70 -23.76 8.34
N GLN A 40 1.67 -23.04 7.87
CA GLN A 40 0.32 -23.59 7.72
C GLN A 40 0.28 -24.72 6.69
N ALA A 41 1.05 -24.61 5.60
CA ALA A 41 1.19 -25.67 4.62
C ALA A 41 1.87 -26.91 5.21
N TRP A 42 2.98 -26.74 5.93
CA TRP A 42 3.70 -27.82 6.62
C TRP A 42 2.81 -28.52 7.65
N SER A 43 2.07 -27.76 8.44
CA SER A 43 1.24 -28.26 9.53
C SER A 43 -0.17 -28.71 9.08
N HIS A 44 -0.43 -28.77 7.77
CA HIS A 44 -1.71 -29.16 7.18
C HIS A 44 -2.92 -28.32 7.67
N GLN A 45 -2.69 -27.04 7.99
CA GLN A 45 -3.70 -26.11 8.51
C GLN A 45 -4.43 -25.30 7.43
N LEU A 46 -4.11 -25.51 6.14
CA LEU A 46 -4.75 -24.80 5.02
C LEU A 46 -6.13 -25.35 4.63
N GLY A 47 -6.65 -26.33 5.37
CA GLY A 47 -7.98 -26.91 5.15
C GLY A 47 -8.06 -27.85 3.94
N SER A 48 -9.28 -28.06 3.45
CA SER A 48 -9.57 -29.06 2.41
C SER A 48 -9.15 -28.65 0.99
N LYS A 49 -8.92 -27.35 0.75
CA LYS A 49 -8.44 -26.81 -0.53
C LYS A 49 -7.18 -25.96 -0.30
N PRO A 50 -6.03 -26.58 -0.01
CA PRO A 50 -4.85 -25.89 0.48
C PRO A 50 -4.27 -24.90 -0.54
N TRP A 51 -4.25 -25.26 -1.82
CA TRP A 51 -3.77 -24.40 -2.90
C TRP A 51 -4.67 -23.18 -3.10
N THR A 52 -5.98 -23.38 -3.20
CA THR A 52 -6.95 -22.27 -3.28
C THR A 52 -6.82 -21.31 -2.10
N GLN A 53 -6.62 -21.82 -0.88
CA GLN A 53 -6.39 -20.98 0.30
C GLN A 53 -5.08 -20.19 0.18
N ALA A 54 -3.98 -20.84 -0.22
CA ALA A 54 -2.70 -20.18 -0.43
C ALA A 54 -2.77 -19.09 -1.52
N VAL A 55 -3.57 -19.30 -2.58
CA VAL A 55 -3.85 -18.29 -3.62
C VAL A 55 -4.55 -17.08 -2.99
N HIS A 56 -5.59 -17.29 -2.18
CA HIS A 56 -6.29 -16.17 -1.52
C HIS A 56 -5.40 -15.40 -0.55
N ASP A 57 -4.59 -16.10 0.25
CA ASP A 57 -3.71 -15.47 1.23
C ASP A 57 -2.61 -14.65 0.56
N THR A 58 -1.94 -15.20 -0.45
CA THR A 58 -0.88 -14.47 -1.17
C THR A 58 -1.44 -13.25 -1.92
N GLY A 59 -2.63 -13.35 -2.51
CA GLY A 59 -3.32 -12.21 -3.13
C GLY A 59 -3.69 -11.12 -2.13
N THR A 60 -4.22 -11.50 -0.97
CA THR A 60 -4.56 -10.57 0.12
C THR A 60 -3.32 -9.83 0.63
N TRP A 61 -2.21 -10.54 0.83
CA TRP A 61 -0.96 -9.94 1.26
C TRP A 61 -0.33 -9.03 0.21
N ALA A 62 -0.43 -9.36 -1.08
CA ALA A 62 0.01 -8.47 -2.15
C ALA A 62 -0.69 -7.10 -2.07
N LEU A 63 -2.02 -7.09 -1.87
CA LEU A 63 -2.80 -5.85 -1.74
C LEU A 63 -2.50 -5.10 -0.43
N ARG A 64 -2.35 -5.80 0.70
CA ARG A 64 -1.95 -5.17 1.97
C ARG A 64 -0.61 -4.45 1.83
N ILE A 65 0.40 -5.13 1.26
CA ILE A 65 1.73 -4.53 1.03
C ILE A 65 1.62 -3.38 0.02
N LEU A 66 0.75 -3.46 -0.98
CA LEU A 66 0.52 -2.37 -1.94
C LEU A 66 -0.04 -1.12 -1.26
N VAL A 67 -1.07 -1.26 -0.43
CA VAL A 67 -1.64 -0.15 0.35
C VAL A 67 -0.58 0.43 1.30
N ILE A 68 0.21 -0.41 1.98
CA ILE A 68 1.33 0.05 2.83
C ILE A 68 2.39 0.80 2.00
N THR A 69 2.72 0.33 0.80
CA THR A 69 3.67 1.00 -0.12
C THR A 69 3.15 2.38 -0.50
N LEU A 70 1.86 2.51 -0.76
CA LEU A 70 1.20 3.79 -1.04
C LEU A 70 1.09 4.68 0.20
N ALA A 71 1.07 4.11 1.40
CA ALA A 71 1.07 4.86 2.66
C ALA A 71 2.42 5.54 2.98
N VAL A 72 3.54 5.07 2.41
CA VAL A 72 4.88 5.64 2.66
C VAL A 72 4.94 7.16 2.41
N THR A 73 4.37 7.65 1.30
CA THR A 73 4.40 9.08 0.97
C THR A 73 3.58 9.94 1.94
N PRO A 74 2.30 9.65 2.24
CA PRO A 74 1.54 10.40 3.23
C PRO A 74 2.19 10.35 4.61
N LEU A 75 2.58 9.16 5.09
CA LEU A 75 3.20 9.00 6.41
C LEU A 75 4.50 9.80 6.54
N ARG A 76 5.36 9.78 5.51
CA ARG A 76 6.57 10.60 5.47
C ARG A 76 6.28 12.09 5.71
N ARG A 77 5.15 12.60 5.20
CA ARG A 77 4.78 14.02 5.31
C ARG A 77 4.05 14.36 6.60
N ILE A 78 3.20 13.46 7.09
CA ILE A 78 2.49 13.63 8.37
C ILE A 78 3.50 13.58 9.53
N LEU A 79 4.41 12.61 9.49
CA LEU A 79 5.37 12.29 10.55
C LEU A 79 6.72 13.01 10.44
N ASP A 80 6.96 13.76 9.36
CA ASP A 80 8.30 14.29 8.99
C ASP A 80 9.41 13.24 8.86
N TRP A 81 9.04 11.97 8.71
CA TRP A 81 10.00 10.88 8.71
C TRP A 81 10.51 10.56 7.30
N ASN A 82 11.44 11.39 6.81
CA ASN A 82 12.03 11.26 5.47
C ASN A 82 12.69 9.90 5.19
N LYS A 83 13.17 9.18 6.23
CA LYS A 83 13.82 7.86 6.08
C LYS A 83 12.88 6.79 5.49
N LEU A 84 11.56 6.94 5.64
CA LEU A 84 10.57 6.01 5.09
C LEU A 84 10.65 5.89 3.55
N ILE A 85 11.16 6.90 2.85
CA ILE A 85 11.32 6.80 1.39
C ILE A 85 12.30 5.69 0.98
N GLY A 86 13.25 5.33 1.86
CA GLY A 86 14.26 4.31 1.60
C GLY A 86 13.71 2.89 1.50
N ILE A 87 12.56 2.60 2.13
CA ILE A 87 11.92 1.27 2.09
C ILE A 87 10.88 1.13 0.97
N ARG A 88 10.48 2.23 0.31
CA ARG A 88 9.41 2.22 -0.71
C ARG A 88 9.68 1.23 -1.85
N ARG A 89 10.92 1.22 -2.38
CA ARG A 89 11.30 0.31 -3.47
C ARG A 89 11.25 -1.14 -3.02
N MET A 90 11.67 -1.41 -1.78
CA MET A 90 11.66 -2.75 -1.21
C MET A 90 10.22 -3.26 -1.11
N LEU A 91 9.33 -2.48 -0.49
CA LEU A 91 7.90 -2.80 -0.40
C LEU A 91 7.26 -3.00 -1.78
N GLY A 92 7.53 -2.12 -2.75
CA GLY A 92 6.99 -2.25 -4.11
C GLY A 92 7.43 -3.53 -4.83
N LEU A 93 8.70 -3.93 -4.69
CA LEU A 93 9.18 -5.21 -5.23
C LEU A 93 8.57 -6.41 -4.49
N SER A 94 8.29 -6.26 -3.20
CA SER A 94 7.57 -7.27 -2.42
C SER A 94 6.14 -7.46 -2.89
N VAL A 95 5.42 -6.38 -3.24
CA VAL A 95 4.09 -6.49 -3.89
C VAL A 95 4.18 -7.36 -5.13
N LEU A 96 5.16 -7.11 -6.00
CA LEU A 96 5.37 -7.90 -7.22
C LEU A 96 5.70 -9.36 -6.89
N ALA A 97 6.57 -9.62 -5.90
CA ALA A 97 6.92 -10.98 -5.50
C ALA A 97 5.69 -11.77 -5.00
N TYR A 98 4.84 -11.16 -4.16
CA TYR A 98 3.61 -11.79 -3.70
C TYR A 98 2.59 -11.97 -4.83
N ALA A 99 2.47 -11.01 -5.75
CA ALA A 99 1.57 -11.12 -6.90
C ALA A 99 2.02 -12.20 -7.90
N LEU A 100 3.32 -12.36 -8.12
CA LEU A 100 3.86 -13.48 -8.90
C LEU A 100 3.65 -14.81 -8.18
N GLY A 101 3.90 -14.87 -6.86
CA GLY A 101 3.62 -16.04 -6.04
C GLY A 101 2.14 -16.44 -6.10
N HIS A 102 1.22 -15.46 -6.05
CA HIS A 102 -0.21 -15.66 -6.24
C HIS A 102 -0.54 -16.31 -7.59
N LEU A 103 0.01 -15.80 -8.70
CA LEU A 103 -0.17 -16.43 -10.02
C LEU A 103 0.45 -17.83 -10.07
N THR A 104 1.64 -18.02 -9.51
CA THR A 104 2.30 -19.33 -9.48
C THR A 104 1.48 -20.36 -8.71
N LEU A 105 0.93 -20.00 -7.55
CA LEU A 105 0.05 -20.86 -6.77
C LEU A 105 -1.24 -21.18 -7.52
N TYR A 106 -1.80 -20.23 -8.27
CA TYR A 106 -2.95 -20.47 -9.14
C TYR A 106 -2.61 -21.48 -10.25
N CYS A 107 -1.44 -21.37 -10.88
CA CYS A 107 -0.99 -22.36 -11.86
C CYS A 107 -0.77 -23.74 -11.22
N ILE A 108 -0.26 -23.80 -9.98
CA ILE A 108 -0.09 -25.06 -9.24
C ILE A 108 -1.45 -25.69 -8.90
N ASP A 109 -2.44 -24.90 -8.50
CA ASP A 109 -3.81 -25.37 -8.20
C ASP A 109 -4.44 -26.06 -9.42
N LEU A 110 -4.06 -25.63 -10.62
CA LEU A 110 -4.49 -26.21 -11.90
C LEU A 110 -3.46 -27.17 -12.52
N ALA A 111 -2.50 -27.65 -11.72
CA ALA A 111 -1.45 -28.60 -12.12
C ALA A 111 -0.65 -28.19 -13.37
N PHE A 112 -0.52 -26.88 -13.64
CA PHE A 112 0.09 -26.32 -14.84
C PHE A 112 -0.55 -26.75 -16.16
N ASP A 113 -1.84 -27.12 -16.16
CA ASP A 113 -2.60 -27.30 -17.41
C ASP A 113 -2.84 -25.95 -18.08
N TRP A 114 -1.99 -25.61 -19.05
CA TRP A 114 -2.03 -24.34 -19.77
C TRP A 114 -3.34 -24.13 -20.56
N GLY A 115 -3.96 -25.21 -21.04
CA GLY A 115 -5.24 -25.13 -21.75
C GLY A 115 -6.35 -24.71 -20.80
N LEU A 116 -6.43 -25.36 -19.63
CA LEU A 116 -7.37 -25.02 -18.58
C LEU A 116 -7.12 -23.60 -18.04
N ILE A 117 -5.88 -23.28 -17.66
CA ILE A 117 -5.48 -21.97 -17.13
C ILE A 117 -5.91 -20.83 -18.05
N LEU A 118 -5.57 -20.92 -19.34
CA LEU A 118 -5.89 -19.86 -20.29
C LEU A 118 -7.41 -19.76 -20.51
N SER A 119 -8.10 -20.90 -20.60
CA SER A 119 -9.54 -20.91 -20.78
C SER A 119 -10.28 -20.29 -19.59
N GLU A 120 -9.84 -20.54 -18.36
CA GLU A 120 -10.41 -19.96 -17.14
C GLU A 120 -10.15 -18.45 -17.08
N ILE A 121 -8.91 -18.01 -17.40
CA ILE A 121 -8.55 -16.59 -17.41
C ILE A 121 -9.43 -15.80 -18.38
N VAL A 122 -9.65 -16.33 -19.59
CA VAL A 122 -10.46 -15.64 -20.61
C VAL A 122 -11.95 -15.66 -20.26
N LYS A 123 -12.46 -16.77 -19.72
CA LYS A 123 -13.89 -16.93 -19.39
C LYS A 123 -14.30 -16.16 -18.14
N ARG A 124 -13.38 -15.88 -17.22
CA ARG A 124 -13.68 -15.21 -15.95
C ARG A 124 -13.18 -13.77 -15.95
N PHE A 125 -14.12 -12.84 -16.03
CA PHE A 125 -13.83 -11.41 -16.07
C PHE A 125 -12.88 -10.94 -14.95
N TYR A 126 -13.07 -11.43 -13.71
CA TYR A 126 -12.20 -11.04 -12.60
C TYR A 126 -10.74 -11.48 -12.80
N LEU A 127 -10.47 -12.63 -13.45
CA LEU A 127 -9.10 -13.08 -13.76
C LEU A 127 -8.44 -12.18 -14.80
N VAL A 128 -9.18 -11.71 -15.81
CA VAL A 128 -8.69 -10.73 -16.79
C VAL A 128 -8.25 -9.44 -16.10
N VAL A 129 -9.05 -8.93 -15.16
CA VAL A 129 -8.69 -7.75 -14.34
C VAL A 129 -7.40 -8.02 -13.54
N GLY A 130 -7.29 -9.20 -12.91
CA GLY A 130 -6.11 -9.59 -12.13
C GLY A 130 -4.82 -9.65 -12.96
N ILE A 131 -4.86 -10.32 -14.12
CA ILE A 131 -3.72 -10.40 -15.05
C ILE A 131 -3.32 -9.01 -15.57
N THR A 132 -4.30 -8.14 -15.86
CA THR A 132 -4.04 -6.76 -16.29
C THR A 132 -3.28 -5.98 -15.21
N ALA A 133 -3.70 -6.10 -13.94
CA ALA A 133 -3.00 -5.49 -12.82
C ALA A 133 -1.58 -6.07 -12.65
N LEU A 134 -1.42 -7.39 -12.78
CA LEU A 134 -0.13 -8.07 -12.68
C LEU A 134 0.86 -7.62 -13.75
N ILE A 135 0.43 -7.51 -15.02
CA ILE A 135 1.25 -6.98 -16.11
C ILE A 135 1.73 -5.56 -15.76
N GLY A 136 0.84 -4.71 -15.25
CA GLY A 136 1.21 -3.39 -14.75
C GLY A 136 2.28 -3.44 -13.66
N LEU A 137 2.12 -4.32 -12.66
CA LEU A 137 3.12 -4.51 -11.60
C LEU A 137 4.48 -4.98 -12.14
N VAL A 138 4.49 -5.92 -13.10
CA VAL A 138 5.71 -6.42 -13.75
C VAL A 138 6.44 -5.28 -14.46
N VAL A 139 5.72 -4.44 -15.22
CA VAL A 139 6.29 -3.26 -15.88
C VAL A 139 6.92 -2.31 -14.86
N LEU A 140 6.26 -2.04 -13.74
CA LEU A 140 6.82 -1.21 -12.67
C LEU A 140 8.05 -1.85 -12.01
N GLY A 141 8.03 -3.17 -11.78
CA GLY A 141 9.15 -3.91 -11.20
C GLY A 141 10.40 -3.88 -12.07
N ILE A 142 10.26 -4.15 -13.37
CA ILE A 142 11.37 -4.11 -14.34
C ILE A 142 11.96 -2.69 -14.42
N THR A 143 11.10 -1.67 -14.35
CA THR A 143 11.53 -0.26 -14.39
C THR A 143 11.93 0.33 -13.03
N SER A 144 12.03 -0.50 -11.98
CA SER A 144 12.45 -0.07 -10.63
C SER A 144 13.97 -0.10 -10.41
N THR A 145 14.79 -0.48 -11.40
CA THR A 145 16.25 -0.51 -11.27
C THR A 145 16.89 0.88 -11.42
N ASP A 146 18.04 1.10 -10.77
CA ASP A 146 18.74 2.38 -10.86
C ASP A 146 19.19 2.68 -12.31
N GLY A 147 19.49 1.64 -13.08
CA GLY A 147 19.77 1.76 -14.52
C GLY A 147 18.55 2.27 -15.31
N MET A 148 17.36 1.72 -15.06
CA MET A 148 16.14 2.15 -15.75
C MET A 148 15.69 3.56 -15.35
N ILE A 149 15.86 3.94 -14.07
CA ILE A 149 15.60 5.31 -13.62
C ILE A 149 16.48 6.30 -14.39
N ARG A 150 17.78 5.99 -14.56
CA ARG A 150 18.70 6.82 -15.34
C ARG A 150 18.33 6.87 -16.83
N ARG A 151 17.97 5.73 -17.43
CA ARG A 151 17.61 5.62 -18.87
C ARG A 151 16.33 6.38 -19.22
N LEU A 152 15.28 6.24 -18.41
CA LEU A 152 13.99 6.90 -18.67
C LEU A 152 14.02 8.39 -18.30
N GLY A 153 14.83 8.75 -17.31
CA GLY A 153 14.82 10.06 -16.67
C GLY A 153 13.65 10.21 -15.69
N SER A 154 13.83 11.09 -14.70
CA SER A 154 12.92 11.24 -13.55
C SER A 154 11.46 11.50 -13.93
N GLY A 155 11.20 12.36 -14.93
CA GLY A 155 9.84 12.74 -15.33
C GLY A 155 9.05 11.62 -16.00
N ARG A 156 9.65 10.89 -16.96
CA ARG A 156 8.99 9.74 -17.62
C ARG A 156 8.84 8.56 -16.68
N TRP A 157 9.87 8.30 -15.88
CA TRP A 157 9.83 7.26 -14.85
C TRP A 157 8.71 7.50 -13.83
N GLN A 158 8.56 8.74 -13.36
CA GLN A 158 7.49 9.10 -12.43
C GLN A 158 6.10 8.97 -13.06
N ARG A 159 5.92 9.37 -14.33
CA ARG A 159 4.65 9.17 -15.06
C ARG A 159 4.30 7.69 -15.16
N LEU A 160 5.26 6.84 -15.51
CA LEU A 160 5.08 5.39 -15.53
C LEU A 160 4.70 4.85 -14.15
N HIS A 161 5.44 5.23 -13.10
CA HIS A 161 5.17 4.75 -11.74
C HIS A 161 3.90 5.32 -11.11
N ASN A 162 3.30 6.37 -11.68
CA ASN A 162 1.97 6.82 -11.27
C ASN A 162 0.87 5.83 -11.71
N LEU A 163 1.14 4.90 -12.64
CA LEU A 163 0.22 3.81 -12.95
C LEU A 163 -0.07 2.92 -11.74
N VAL A 164 0.74 2.97 -10.67
CA VAL A 164 0.48 2.25 -9.42
C VAL A 164 -0.90 2.55 -8.84
N TYR A 165 -1.45 3.76 -9.06
CA TYR A 165 -2.81 4.09 -8.59
C TYR A 165 -3.87 3.34 -9.39
N LEU A 166 -3.72 3.26 -10.72
CA LEU A 166 -4.60 2.47 -11.57
C LEU A 166 -4.48 0.97 -11.23
N ILE A 167 -3.26 0.47 -11.07
CA ILE A 167 -2.98 -0.92 -10.67
C ILE A 167 -3.62 -1.24 -9.33
N ALA A 168 -3.54 -0.32 -8.35
CA ALA A 168 -4.21 -0.50 -7.07
C ALA A 168 -5.73 -0.56 -7.22
N CYS A 169 -6.34 0.31 -8.04
CA CYS A 169 -7.76 0.22 -8.36
C CYS A 169 -8.14 -1.13 -9.00
N LEU A 170 -7.36 -1.58 -9.99
CA LEU A 170 -7.60 -2.87 -10.65
C LEU A 170 -7.45 -4.05 -9.68
N GLY A 171 -6.43 -4.03 -8.81
CA GLY A 171 -6.22 -5.08 -7.80
C GLY A 171 -7.34 -5.13 -6.76
N LEU A 172 -7.78 -3.97 -6.26
CA LEU A 172 -8.92 -3.88 -5.35
C LEU A 172 -10.22 -4.32 -6.02
N PHE A 173 -10.42 -3.95 -7.28
CA PHE A 173 -11.59 -4.38 -8.05
C PHE A 173 -11.58 -5.88 -8.31
N HIS A 174 -10.44 -6.46 -8.69
CA HIS A 174 -10.26 -7.91 -8.79
C HIS A 174 -10.61 -8.62 -7.47
N PHE A 175 -10.14 -8.11 -6.34
CA PHE A 175 -10.43 -8.68 -5.03
C PHE A 175 -11.92 -8.58 -4.66
N ALA A 176 -12.56 -7.44 -4.94
CA ALA A 176 -13.99 -7.25 -4.73
C ALA A 176 -14.83 -8.24 -5.57
N LEU A 177 -14.50 -8.42 -6.86
CA LEU A 177 -15.21 -9.35 -7.75
C LEU A 177 -15.08 -10.83 -7.33
N GLN A 178 -13.96 -11.21 -6.72
CA GLN A 178 -13.71 -12.57 -6.26
C GLN A 178 -14.37 -12.86 -4.89
N SER A 179 -14.72 -11.81 -4.14
CA SER A 179 -15.35 -11.94 -2.82
C SER A 179 -16.83 -12.28 -2.95
N LYS A 180 -17.26 -13.36 -2.27
CA LYS A 180 -18.63 -13.88 -2.39
C LYS A 180 -19.59 -13.31 -1.35
N ILE A 181 -19.33 -13.59 -0.07
CA ILE A 181 -20.24 -13.26 1.05
C ILE A 181 -19.57 -12.26 1.99
N ASP A 182 -18.33 -12.56 2.41
CA ASP A 182 -17.55 -11.64 3.21
C ASP A 182 -16.75 -10.68 2.32
N VAL A 183 -17.12 -9.40 2.38
CA VAL A 183 -16.42 -8.31 1.67
C VAL A 183 -15.63 -7.40 2.61
N THR A 184 -15.48 -7.79 3.87
CA THR A 184 -14.82 -6.99 4.91
C THR A 184 -13.41 -6.57 4.48
N GLN A 185 -12.59 -7.51 4.01
CA GLN A 185 -11.21 -7.25 3.59
C GLN A 185 -11.13 -6.35 2.33
N PRO A 186 -11.86 -6.64 1.23
CA PRO A 186 -11.90 -5.75 0.06
C PRO A 186 -12.36 -4.33 0.39
N VAL A 187 -13.43 -4.19 1.18
CA VAL A 187 -13.99 -2.89 1.57
C VAL A 187 -13.00 -2.13 2.43
N LEU A 188 -12.36 -2.79 3.41
CA LEU A 188 -11.36 -2.18 4.28
C LEU A 188 -10.16 -1.67 3.47
N LEU A 189 -9.58 -2.49 2.59
CA LEU A 189 -8.44 -2.07 1.78
C LEU A 189 -8.82 -0.97 0.79
N SER A 190 -10.05 -0.99 0.25
CA SER A 190 -10.57 0.07 -0.61
C SER A 190 -10.76 1.39 0.13
N GLY A 191 -11.29 1.35 1.36
CA GLY A 191 -11.45 2.52 2.21
C GLY A 191 -10.11 3.11 2.65
N LEU A 192 -9.13 2.26 3.01
CA LEU A 192 -7.77 2.70 3.31
C LEU A 192 -7.09 3.31 2.07
N PHE A 193 -7.26 2.71 0.89
CA PHE A 193 -6.77 3.29 -0.35
C PHE A 193 -7.43 4.65 -0.64
N ALA A 194 -8.76 4.77 -0.48
CA ALA A 194 -9.48 6.02 -0.63
C ALA A 194 -8.96 7.10 0.34
N LEU A 195 -8.66 6.74 1.59
CA LEU A 195 -8.07 7.64 2.59
C LEU A 195 -6.70 8.16 2.12
N LEU A 196 -5.88 7.28 1.55
CA LEU A 196 -4.57 7.63 0.98
C LEU A 196 -4.69 8.56 -0.24
N ILE A 197 -5.73 8.40 -1.06
CA ILE A 197 -6.01 9.30 -2.18
C ILE A 197 -6.54 10.64 -1.69
N ALA A 198 -7.47 10.66 -0.73
CA ALA A 198 -8.01 11.88 -0.13
C ALA A 198 -6.90 12.75 0.47
N TYR A 199 -5.95 12.14 1.21
CA TYR A 199 -4.78 12.86 1.72
C TYR A 199 -3.93 13.50 0.62
N ARG A 200 -3.73 12.80 -0.51
CA ARG A 200 -3.01 13.38 -1.66
C ARG A 200 -3.79 14.53 -2.28
N GLY A 201 -5.12 14.42 -2.30
CA GLY A 201 -6.05 15.47 -2.68
C GLY A 201 -5.86 16.73 -1.83
N LEU A 202 -5.85 16.61 -0.50
CA LEU A 202 -5.59 17.75 0.41
C LEU A 202 -4.32 18.49 0.02
N ASN A 203 -3.22 17.75 -0.20
CA ASN A 203 -1.96 18.35 -0.63
C ASN A 203 -2.03 18.96 -2.04
N ARG A 204 -2.77 18.33 -2.97
CA ARG A 204 -2.95 18.84 -4.34
C ARG A 204 -3.73 20.15 -4.37
N PHE A 205 -4.69 20.31 -3.47
CA PHE A 205 -5.49 21.52 -3.28
C PHE A 205 -4.89 22.50 -2.26
N LYS A 206 -3.68 22.23 -1.77
CA LYS A 206 -2.97 23.07 -0.79
C LYS A 206 -3.75 23.28 0.53
N VAL A 207 -4.63 22.37 0.88
CA VAL A 207 -5.31 22.37 2.19
C VAL A 207 -4.24 22.04 3.24
N PRO A 208 -4.11 22.85 4.31
CA PRO A 208 -3.12 22.59 5.36
C PRO A 208 -3.42 21.25 6.02
N LEU A 209 -2.36 20.48 6.27
CA LEU A 209 -2.42 19.27 7.07
C LEU A 209 -2.49 19.69 8.54
N SER A 210 -3.69 19.96 9.03
CA SER A 210 -3.98 20.25 10.43
C SER A 210 -4.67 19.06 11.06
N PHE A 211 -4.76 19.04 12.39
CA PHE A 211 -5.56 18.04 13.10
C PHE A 211 -6.98 17.95 12.53
N THR A 212 -7.64 19.10 12.33
CA THR A 212 -9.02 19.17 11.83
C THR A 212 -9.15 18.61 10.43
N SER A 213 -8.26 18.96 9.48
CA SER A 213 -8.39 18.47 8.11
C SER A 213 -8.13 16.97 8.02
N LEU A 214 -7.19 16.45 8.81
CA LEU A 214 -6.93 15.00 8.90
C LEU A 214 -8.09 14.25 9.57
N ALA A 215 -8.62 14.77 10.67
CA ALA A 215 -9.74 14.15 11.39
C ALA A 215 -11.01 14.11 10.54
N LEU A 216 -11.37 15.24 9.90
CA LEU A 216 -12.53 15.31 9.01
C LEU A 216 -12.38 14.39 7.80
N THR A 217 -11.18 14.30 7.24
CA THR A 217 -10.91 13.36 6.13
C THR A 217 -11.05 11.91 6.59
N GLY A 218 -10.50 11.57 7.77
CA GLY A 218 -10.63 10.24 8.38
C GLY A 218 -12.08 9.83 8.59
N LEU A 219 -12.86 10.68 9.26
CA LEU A 219 -14.28 10.46 9.52
C LEU A 219 -15.10 10.38 8.23
N GLY A 220 -14.87 11.31 7.30
CA GLY A 220 -15.60 11.36 6.03
C GLY A 220 -15.34 10.13 5.15
N VAL A 221 -14.09 9.68 5.05
CA VAL A 221 -13.76 8.47 4.29
C VAL A 221 -14.22 7.21 5.03
N GLY A 222 -14.17 7.18 6.37
CA GLY A 222 -14.74 6.09 7.16
C GLY A 222 -16.25 5.93 6.94
N LEU A 223 -16.99 7.04 6.95
CA LEU A 223 -18.42 7.06 6.64
C LEU A 223 -18.70 6.60 5.21
N ALA A 224 -17.95 7.12 4.22
CA ALA A 224 -18.09 6.70 2.83
C ALA A 224 -17.81 5.19 2.65
N THR A 225 -16.85 4.65 3.42
CA THR A 225 -16.54 3.21 3.43
C THR A 225 -17.70 2.39 4.00
N ALA A 226 -18.30 2.83 5.11
CA ALA A 226 -19.48 2.18 5.71
C ALA A 226 -20.70 2.22 4.77
N LEU A 227 -20.91 3.35 4.07
CA LEU A 227 -21.97 3.48 3.07
C LEU A 227 -21.73 2.57 1.86
N ALA A 228 -20.50 2.44 1.39
CA ALA A 228 -20.14 1.54 0.30
C ALA A 228 -20.36 0.07 0.68
N GLU A 229 -19.97 -0.33 1.89
CA GLU A 229 -20.26 -1.66 2.45
C GLU A 229 -21.77 -1.93 2.49
N THR A 230 -22.52 -0.97 3.03
CA THR A 230 -23.97 -1.04 3.15
C THR A 230 -24.63 -1.21 1.78
N ALA A 231 -24.23 -0.39 0.81
CA ALA A 231 -24.75 -0.46 -0.54
C ALA A 231 -24.46 -1.83 -1.16
N TRP A 232 -23.24 -2.34 -1.02
CA TRP A 232 -22.90 -3.67 -1.52
C TRP A 232 -23.82 -4.75 -0.96
N TYR A 233 -23.96 -4.84 0.36
CA TYR A 233 -24.82 -5.85 0.99
C TYR A 233 -26.29 -5.68 0.59
N ALA A 234 -26.80 -4.44 0.53
CA ALA A 234 -28.17 -4.18 0.12
C ALA A 234 -28.43 -4.65 -1.32
N PHE A 235 -27.53 -4.36 -2.26
CA PHE A 235 -27.66 -4.82 -3.64
C PHE A 235 -27.46 -6.33 -3.79
N ALA A 236 -26.50 -6.91 -3.07
CA ALA A 236 -26.16 -8.33 -3.20
C ALA A 236 -27.20 -9.26 -2.56
N THR A 237 -27.85 -8.81 -1.47
CA THR A 237 -28.78 -9.65 -0.70
C THR A 237 -30.25 -9.25 -0.85
N GLY A 238 -30.52 -8.04 -1.36
CA GLY A 238 -31.86 -7.45 -1.37
C GLY A 238 -32.36 -7.00 0.02
N ALA A 239 -31.51 -7.06 1.05
CA ALA A 239 -31.86 -6.66 2.40
C ALA A 239 -31.95 -5.13 2.55
N SER A 240 -32.64 -4.69 3.62
CA SER A 240 -32.77 -3.28 3.95
C SER A 240 -31.40 -2.62 4.15
N ALA A 241 -31.10 -1.63 3.29
CA ALA A 241 -29.90 -0.80 3.43
C ALA A 241 -29.86 -0.08 4.78
N TRP A 242 -31.01 0.32 5.32
CA TRP A 242 -31.09 0.97 6.61
C TRP A 242 -30.67 0.04 7.76
N LEU A 243 -31.14 -1.21 7.76
CA LEU A 243 -30.77 -2.20 8.78
C LEU A 243 -29.28 -2.54 8.72
N ILE A 244 -28.75 -2.73 7.50
CA ILE A 244 -27.32 -2.99 7.31
C ILE A 244 -26.48 -1.79 7.78
N PHE A 245 -26.92 -0.56 7.49
CA PHE A 245 -26.24 0.65 7.94
C PHE A 245 -26.26 0.77 9.46
N GLN A 246 -27.42 0.54 10.08
CA GLN A 246 -27.57 0.53 11.53
C GLN A 246 -26.64 -0.46 12.22
N ALA A 247 -26.30 -1.58 11.58
CA ALA A 247 -25.34 -2.53 12.11
C ALA A 247 -23.90 -1.98 12.22
N ASN A 248 -23.60 -0.78 11.70
CA ASN A 248 -22.38 -0.06 12.06
C ASN A 248 -22.45 0.55 13.46
N ALA A 249 -23.64 0.88 13.95
CA ALA A 249 -23.82 1.41 15.30
C ALA A 249 -23.74 0.33 16.39
N ASP A 250 -23.78 -0.96 16.04
CA ASP A 250 -23.77 -2.09 16.98
C ASP A 250 -22.59 -2.06 17.96
N ILE A 251 -21.42 -1.57 17.53
CA ILE A 251 -20.27 -1.38 18.43
C ILE A 251 -20.57 -0.41 19.57
N VAL A 252 -21.38 0.62 19.32
CA VAL A 252 -21.77 1.61 20.34
C VAL A 252 -22.99 1.13 21.11
N VAL A 253 -23.97 0.55 20.41
CA VAL A 253 -25.25 0.12 20.98
C VAL A 253 -25.08 -1.09 21.88
N TYR A 254 -24.30 -2.08 21.46
CA TYR A 254 -24.10 -3.34 22.18
C TYR A 254 -22.72 -3.45 22.85
N GLN A 255 -21.84 -2.44 22.68
CA GLN A 255 -20.48 -2.44 23.23
C GLN A 255 -19.63 -3.64 22.79
N ASP A 256 -19.97 -4.22 21.63
CA ASP A 256 -19.28 -5.37 21.07
C ASP A 256 -18.12 -4.92 20.17
N TRP A 257 -16.91 -5.03 20.70
CA TRP A 257 -15.68 -4.71 19.99
C TRP A 257 -15.41 -5.63 18.78
N THR A 258 -16.06 -6.79 18.72
CA THR A 258 -15.95 -7.71 17.59
C THR A 258 -16.79 -7.25 16.39
N ALA A 259 -17.75 -6.33 16.60
CA ALA A 259 -18.56 -5.70 15.55
C ALA A 259 -17.83 -4.58 14.78
N LEU A 260 -16.50 -4.47 14.90
CA LEU A 260 -15.70 -3.48 14.18
C LEU A 260 -15.73 -3.71 12.66
N ARG A 261 -16.59 -2.94 12.00
CA ARG A 261 -16.69 -2.89 10.53
C ARG A 261 -15.56 -2.09 9.85
N PRO A 262 -15.32 -2.31 8.54
CA PRO A 262 -14.31 -1.59 7.76
C PRO A 262 -14.34 -0.07 7.91
N GLY A 263 -15.53 0.56 7.94
CA GLY A 263 -15.66 2.01 8.10
C GLY A 263 -15.05 2.54 9.40
N HIS A 264 -15.21 1.80 10.50
CA HIS A 264 -14.61 2.15 11.80
C HIS A 264 -13.09 2.11 11.73
N TRP A 265 -12.53 1.05 11.15
CA TRP A 265 -11.07 0.93 11.00
C TRP A 265 -10.48 2.07 10.17
N VAL A 266 -11.13 2.46 9.08
CA VAL A 266 -10.69 3.58 8.24
C VAL A 266 -10.76 4.91 9.01
N ALA A 267 -11.84 5.15 9.75
CA ALA A 267 -12.00 6.33 10.60
C ALA A 267 -10.93 6.38 11.70
N LEU A 268 -10.71 5.26 12.40
CA LEU A 268 -9.69 5.13 13.46
C LEU A 268 -8.29 5.38 12.93
N VAL A 269 -7.95 4.87 11.74
CA VAL A 269 -6.65 5.15 11.11
C VAL A 269 -6.53 6.65 10.80
N GLY A 270 -7.55 7.28 10.23
CA GLY A 270 -7.55 8.71 9.94
C GLY A 270 -7.41 9.59 11.18
N LEU A 271 -8.14 9.27 12.25
CA LEU A 271 -8.06 9.95 13.54
C LEU A 271 -6.71 9.73 14.22
N GLY A 272 -6.18 8.50 14.17
CA GLY A 272 -4.84 8.18 14.66
C GLY A 272 -3.77 9.02 13.95
N LEU A 273 -3.87 9.20 12.64
CA LEU A 273 -2.99 10.09 11.89
C LEU A 273 -3.12 11.57 12.32
N ALA A 274 -4.35 12.03 12.60
CA ALA A 274 -4.59 13.37 13.12
C ALA A 274 -3.96 13.57 14.50
N VAL A 275 -4.09 12.58 15.40
CA VAL A 275 -3.49 12.61 16.74
C VAL A 275 -1.97 12.57 16.66
N VAL A 276 -1.38 11.67 15.87
CA VAL A 276 0.08 11.58 15.72
C VAL A 276 0.65 12.87 15.14
N HIS A 277 -0.10 13.57 14.28
CA HIS A 277 0.30 14.87 13.77
C HIS A 277 0.49 15.93 14.88
N LEU A 278 -0.25 15.86 16.00
CA LEU A 278 -0.09 16.77 17.14
C LEU A 278 1.26 16.61 17.85
N PHE A 279 1.81 15.41 17.86
CA PHE A 279 3.09 15.10 18.54
C PHE A 279 4.32 15.36 17.65
N ARG A 280 4.12 15.92 16.47
CA ARG A 280 5.21 16.27 15.56
C ARG A 280 6.04 17.40 16.14
N LYS A 281 7.33 17.13 16.40
CA LYS A 281 8.31 18.20 16.66
C LYS A 281 8.46 19.01 15.36
N PRO A 282 8.28 20.34 15.37
CA PRO A 282 8.52 21.15 14.19
C PRO A 282 9.98 20.97 13.75
N ALA A 283 10.19 20.66 12.47
CA ALA A 283 11.53 20.58 11.91
C ALA A 283 12.27 21.90 12.16
N PRO A 284 13.54 21.87 12.64
CA PRO A 284 14.31 23.09 12.81
C PRO A 284 14.38 23.81 11.47
N LYS A 285 13.98 25.08 11.47
CA LYS A 285 14.00 25.94 10.29
C LYS A 285 15.45 25.96 9.79
N PRO A 286 15.74 25.63 8.52
CA PRO A 286 17.11 25.74 8.03
C PRO A 286 17.54 27.18 8.23
N GLU A 287 18.60 27.37 9.02
CA GLU A 287 19.24 28.68 9.15
C GLU A 287 19.49 29.17 7.73
N ARG A 288 18.81 30.26 7.38
CA ARG A 288 18.98 30.94 6.11
C ARG A 288 20.41 31.42 6.15
N ARG A 289 21.33 30.63 5.57
CA ARG A 289 22.76 30.94 5.48
C ARG A 289 22.84 32.36 4.95
N GLN A 290 23.05 33.32 5.86
CA GLN A 290 23.16 34.71 5.50
C GLN A 290 24.31 34.74 4.51
N ARG A 291 24.01 35.10 3.26
CA ARG A 291 25.06 35.38 2.28
C ARG A 291 25.91 36.46 2.95
N ARG A 292 27.14 36.10 3.37
CA ARG A 292 28.13 37.09 3.78
C ARG A 292 28.14 38.14 2.66
N PRO A 293 27.93 39.43 2.96
CA PRO A 293 28.16 40.46 1.96
C PRO A 293 29.58 40.25 1.44
N ALA A 294 29.73 40.19 0.12
CA ALA A 294 31.06 40.23 -0.48
C ALA A 294 31.75 41.44 0.13
N MET A 295 32.87 41.23 0.82
CA MET A 295 33.70 42.36 1.24
C MET A 295 34.05 43.09 -0.04
N ALA A 296 33.51 44.31 -0.16
CA ALA A 296 33.97 45.25 -1.15
C ALA A 296 35.48 45.37 -0.95
N SER A 297 36.22 44.95 -1.96
CA SER A 297 37.64 45.24 -2.09
C SER A 297 37.79 46.75 -2.23
N GLU A 298 37.78 47.46 -1.10
CA GLU A 298 38.49 48.73 -0.98
C GLU A 298 39.98 48.46 -1.19
N ALA A 299 40.46 48.78 -2.38
CA ALA A 299 41.83 49.17 -2.62
C ALA A 299 41.87 50.07 -3.86
N ALA A 300 41.27 51.25 -3.70
CA ALA A 300 41.74 52.45 -4.38
C ALA A 300 42.71 53.14 -3.41
N GLY A 301 43.94 53.40 -3.85
CA GLY A 301 44.89 54.28 -3.16
C GLY A 301 46.20 53.60 -2.74
N GLY A 302 47.28 53.84 -3.49
CA GLY A 302 48.65 53.45 -3.18
C GLY A 302 49.50 53.31 -4.43
#